data_AF-A0A507E822-F1
#
_entry.id   AF-A0A507E822-F1
#
_cell.length_a   1.000
_cell.length_b   1.000
_cell.length_c   1.000
_cell.angle_alpha   90.00
_cell.angle_beta   90.00
_cell.angle_gamma   90.00
#
_symmetry.space_group_name_H-M   'P 1'
#
loop_
_entity.id
_entity.type
_entity.pdbx_description
1 polymer ?
#
loop_
_entity_poly.entity_id
_entity_poly.type
_entity_poly.pdbx_seq_one_letter_code
_entity_poly.pdbx_strand_id
1 'polypeptide(L)'
;MNIIRSPTREKSGLSEQDQDTVTRFIAQISTSWSVAVKYLSCVDFDLDAAVARYQKCEAFLKLQGLQPKPEPTAVLIHYLHVPLFYLPSTVDKTGATLLVFNARYWVSDVAGTRRMLKLLTYICDKAASCESTRRNGVLLISNLQGLDKRYQAVEVHRWIMQMLEYYMPVRLRRVLVVNAPWWAQVLPSLWKPGACESGLLATEIAICNDLLQYVDSSELPRELGGTVHFKHKEWIADQMRMEEFESADMLVEVDLADPEPEPTVDDRSTTTPSNENSPVMSLRSKISSMLLRSPASTPPPEPSDGYFTPRSNSDIRLLPGAEPLEKLPPYSKLDNEKSNP
;
A
#
# COMPACT_ATOMS: atom_id res chain seq x y z
N MET A 1 -3.21 25.60 12.26
CA MET A 1 -2.88 26.58 11.21
C MET A 1 -1.78 26.00 10.36
N ASN A 2 -2.08 25.54 9.15
CA ASN A 2 -1.05 25.22 8.16
C ASN A 2 -1.55 25.69 6.79
N ILE A 3 -0.64 26.37 6.10
CA ILE A 3 -0.87 27.27 4.98
C ILE A 3 -1.17 26.46 3.73
N ILE A 4 -2.23 26.86 3.02
CA ILE A 4 -2.65 26.41 1.69
C ILE A 4 -1.44 26.53 0.73
N ARG A 5 -1.05 25.46 0.04
CA ARG A 5 0.08 25.48 -0.90
C ARG A 5 -0.42 25.16 -2.31
N SER A 6 -0.31 26.14 -3.19
CA SER A 6 -0.60 26.05 -4.62
C SER A 6 0.43 25.19 -5.38
N PRO A 7 0.05 24.56 -6.51
CA PRO A 7 0.90 23.66 -7.30
C PRO A 7 2.15 24.32 -7.90
N THR A 8 2.15 25.66 -8.02
CA THR A 8 3.26 26.44 -8.54
C THR A 8 4.52 26.34 -7.67
N ARG A 9 4.41 25.99 -6.38
CA ARG A 9 5.56 25.94 -5.46
C ARG A 9 6.28 24.59 -5.41
N GLU A 10 5.66 23.47 -5.78
CA GLU A 10 6.36 22.17 -5.82
C GLU A 10 7.52 22.16 -6.84
N LYS A 11 7.41 22.97 -7.90
CA LYS A 11 8.51 23.18 -8.86
C LYS A 11 9.73 23.87 -8.25
N SER A 12 9.54 24.71 -7.22
CA SER A 12 10.60 25.56 -6.66
C SER A 12 11.62 24.86 -5.76
N GLY A 13 11.36 23.62 -5.34
CA GLY A 13 12.24 22.85 -4.46
C GLY A 13 13.14 21.83 -5.17
N LEU A 14 12.95 21.60 -6.47
CA LEU A 14 13.66 20.60 -7.26
C LEU A 14 14.78 21.24 -8.07
N SER A 15 15.91 20.52 -8.21
CA SER A 15 16.98 20.94 -9.10
C SER A 15 16.51 20.95 -10.56
N GLU A 16 17.17 21.71 -11.43
CA GLU A 16 16.82 21.76 -12.86
C GLU A 16 16.92 20.36 -13.52
N GLN A 17 17.89 19.56 -13.09
CA GLN A 17 18.05 18.16 -13.51
C GLN A 17 16.87 17.28 -13.05
N ASP A 18 16.40 17.46 -11.82
CA ASP A 18 15.25 16.71 -11.31
C ASP A 18 13.97 17.10 -12.04
N GLN A 19 13.80 18.38 -12.38
CA GLN A 19 12.65 18.88 -13.14
C GLN A 19 12.60 18.30 -14.56
N ASP A 20 13.75 18.18 -15.23
CA ASP A 20 13.85 17.50 -16.53
C ASP A 20 13.50 16.01 -16.40
N THR A 21 14.01 15.34 -15.37
CA THR A 21 13.67 13.93 -15.09
C THR A 21 12.17 13.74 -14.87
N VAL A 22 11.52 14.65 -14.12
CA VAL A 22 10.06 14.64 -13.94
C VAL A 22 9.34 14.79 -15.28
N THR A 23 9.80 15.70 -16.14
CA THR A 23 9.20 15.91 -17.46
C THR A 23 9.30 14.67 -18.34
N ARG A 24 10.46 14.00 -18.35
CA ARG A 24 10.65 12.73 -19.07
C ARG A 24 9.77 11.61 -18.54
N PHE A 25 9.65 11.49 -17.21
CA PHE A 25 8.75 10.53 -16.59
C PHE A 25 7.29 10.76 -17.02
N ILE A 26 6.83 12.02 -17.00
CA ILE A 26 5.48 12.39 -17.43
C ILE A 26 5.27 12.03 -18.90
N ALA A 27 6.24 12.32 -19.77
CA ALA A 27 6.15 11.99 -21.19
C ALA A 27 6.04 10.47 -21.44
N GLN A 28 6.73 9.66 -20.64
CA GLN A 28 6.73 8.19 -20.79
C GLN A 28 5.47 7.53 -20.20
N ILE A 29 4.98 8.02 -19.07
CA ILE A 29 3.89 7.39 -18.30
C ILE A 29 2.52 8.05 -18.56
N SER A 30 2.50 9.27 -19.09
CA SER A 30 1.27 10.09 -19.25
C SER A 30 0.53 10.30 -17.93
N THR A 31 1.21 10.88 -16.93
CA THR A 31 0.64 11.17 -15.61
C THR A 31 0.89 12.60 -15.15
N SER A 32 0.35 12.98 -13.99
CA SER A 32 0.53 14.32 -13.40
C SER A 32 1.92 14.53 -12.79
N TRP A 33 2.32 15.80 -12.67
CA TRP A 33 3.55 16.21 -11.97
C TRP A 33 3.65 15.64 -10.56
N SER A 34 2.56 15.72 -9.79
CA SER A 34 2.52 15.23 -8.41
C SER A 34 2.83 13.72 -8.34
N VAL A 35 2.23 12.91 -9.21
CA VAL A 35 2.50 11.47 -9.27
C VAL A 35 3.96 11.20 -9.64
N ALA A 36 4.48 11.88 -10.66
CA ALA A 36 5.85 11.73 -11.10
C ALA A 36 6.86 12.03 -9.98
N VAL A 37 6.69 13.16 -9.29
CA VAL A 37 7.55 13.55 -8.16
C VAL A 37 7.53 12.50 -7.05
N LYS A 38 6.35 11.94 -6.70
CA LYS A 38 6.25 10.92 -5.64
C LYS A 38 7.03 9.65 -5.99
N TYR A 39 6.87 9.13 -7.21
CA TYR A 39 7.57 7.92 -7.64
C TYR A 39 9.08 8.16 -7.83
N LEU A 40 9.49 9.28 -8.42
CA LEU A 40 10.91 9.61 -8.58
C LEU A 40 11.59 9.81 -7.23
N SER A 41 10.95 10.51 -6.29
CA SER A 41 11.55 10.80 -4.98
C SER A 41 11.85 9.53 -4.16
N CYS A 42 11.05 8.46 -4.30
CA CYS A 42 11.28 7.25 -3.51
C CYS A 42 12.49 6.42 -4.00
N VAL A 43 12.95 6.64 -5.22
CA VAL A 43 14.09 5.97 -5.87
C VAL A 43 15.22 6.93 -6.22
N ASP A 44 15.33 8.06 -5.50
CA ASP A 44 16.42 9.04 -5.69
C ASP A 44 16.51 9.59 -7.13
N PHE A 45 15.36 9.84 -7.76
CA PHE A 45 15.24 10.38 -9.12
C PHE A 45 15.85 9.50 -10.21
N ASP A 46 16.04 8.20 -9.96
CA ASP A 46 16.29 7.22 -11.01
C ASP A 46 15.02 7.03 -11.87
N LEU A 47 15.09 7.49 -13.11
CA LEU A 47 13.98 7.47 -14.06
C LEU A 47 13.49 6.04 -14.35
N ASP A 48 14.41 5.13 -14.65
CA ASP A 48 14.08 3.75 -15.05
C ASP A 48 13.48 2.98 -13.87
N ALA A 49 14.07 3.14 -12.68
CA ALA A 49 13.54 2.54 -11.46
C ALA A 49 12.16 3.08 -11.11
N ALA A 50 11.92 4.39 -11.26
CA ALA A 50 10.62 5.00 -10.99
C ALA A 50 9.55 4.51 -11.97
N VAL A 51 9.88 4.46 -13.27
CA VAL A 51 9.00 3.96 -14.33
C VAL A 51 8.62 2.52 -14.07
N ALA A 52 9.60 1.66 -13.80
CA ALA A 52 9.38 0.25 -13.50
C ALA A 52 8.49 0.07 -12.26
N ARG A 53 8.74 0.85 -11.20
CA ARG A 53 7.93 0.83 -9.97
C ARG A 53 6.49 1.25 -10.22
N TYR A 54 6.27 2.34 -10.97
CA TYR A 54 4.95 2.83 -11.32
C TYR A 54 4.18 1.79 -12.15
N GLN A 55 4.78 1.26 -13.22
CA GLN A 55 4.13 0.27 -14.09
C GLN A 55 3.78 -1.01 -13.33
N LYS A 56 4.66 -1.46 -12.42
CA LYS A 56 4.41 -2.61 -11.55
C LYS A 56 3.22 -2.36 -10.61
N CYS A 57 3.16 -1.17 -10.00
CA CYS A 57 2.04 -0.73 -9.17
C CYS A 57 0.74 -0.68 -9.96
N GLU A 58 0.75 -0.01 -11.11
CA GLU A 58 -0.41 0.15 -11.97
C GLU A 58 -0.94 -1.21 -12.45
N ALA A 59 -0.09 -2.08 -12.99
CA ALA A 59 -0.49 -3.39 -13.47
C ALA A 59 -1.11 -4.23 -12.35
N PHE A 60 -0.50 -4.20 -11.15
CA PHE A 60 -1.01 -4.91 -9.99
C PHE A 60 -2.38 -4.38 -9.54
N LEU A 61 -2.54 -3.06 -9.44
CA LEU A 61 -3.81 -2.45 -9.04
C LEU A 61 -4.91 -2.70 -10.07
N LYS A 62 -4.60 -2.61 -11.38
CA LYS A 62 -5.54 -2.95 -12.46
C LYS A 62 -6.04 -4.38 -12.36
N LEU A 63 -5.17 -5.35 -12.06
CA LEU A 63 -5.57 -6.75 -11.83
C LEU A 63 -6.53 -6.93 -10.64
N GLN A 64 -6.44 -6.04 -9.64
CA GLN A 64 -7.35 -6.02 -8.49
C GLN A 64 -8.61 -5.18 -8.73
N GLY A 65 -8.80 -4.63 -9.94
CA GLY A 65 -9.90 -3.72 -10.28
C GLY A 65 -9.80 -2.37 -9.57
N LEU A 66 -8.58 -1.89 -9.32
CA LEU A 66 -8.27 -0.64 -8.64
C LEU A 66 -7.56 0.34 -9.59
N GLN A 67 -7.74 1.62 -9.32
CA GLN A 67 -7.02 2.69 -10.04
C GLN A 67 -5.69 3.01 -9.35
N PRO A 68 -4.64 3.38 -10.10
CA PRO A 68 -3.34 3.78 -9.53
C PRO A 68 -3.41 5.05 -8.70
N LYS A 69 -4.17 6.05 -9.18
CA LYS A 69 -4.48 7.26 -8.42
C LYS A 69 -5.67 6.95 -7.50
N PRO A 70 -5.50 7.04 -6.17
CA PRO A 70 -6.59 6.76 -5.25
C PRO A 70 -7.56 7.96 -5.23
N GLU A 71 -8.84 7.70 -5.48
CA GLU A 71 -9.90 8.71 -5.40
C GLU A 71 -10.65 8.61 -4.07
N PRO A 72 -11.02 9.76 -3.43
CA PRO A 72 -11.75 9.82 -2.16
C PRO A 72 -13.23 9.47 -2.34
N THR A 73 -13.53 8.29 -2.88
CA THR A 73 -14.89 7.76 -3.01
C THR A 73 -15.53 7.55 -1.64
N ALA A 74 -16.86 7.62 -1.54
CA ALA A 74 -17.60 7.33 -0.30
C ALA A 74 -17.21 5.98 0.33
N VAL A 75 -16.89 4.99 -0.50
CA VAL A 75 -16.40 3.67 -0.07
C VAL A 75 -15.04 3.77 0.60
N LEU A 76 -14.10 4.52 0.02
CA LEU A 76 -12.79 4.74 0.64
C LEU A 76 -12.92 5.53 1.95
N ILE A 77 -13.76 6.56 1.98
CA ILE A 77 -14.04 7.35 3.19
C ILE A 77 -14.58 6.45 4.31
N HIS A 78 -15.53 5.57 4.00
CA HIS A 78 -16.03 4.59 4.96
C HIS A 78 -14.91 3.69 5.49
N TYR A 79 -14.02 3.22 4.61
CA TYR A 79 -12.87 2.42 5.01
C TYR A 79 -11.86 3.19 5.86
N LEU A 80 -11.65 4.48 5.58
CA LEU A 80 -10.73 5.32 6.33
C LEU A 80 -11.19 5.47 7.78
N HIS A 81 -12.49 5.45 8.08
CA HIS A 81 -12.97 5.52 9.46
C HIS A 81 -12.54 4.32 10.32
N VAL A 82 -12.18 3.20 9.69
CA VAL A 82 -11.54 2.07 10.35
C VAL A 82 -10.03 2.33 10.39
N PRO A 83 -9.40 2.43 11.58
CA PRO A 83 -7.99 2.81 11.69
C PRO A 83 -7.06 1.61 11.42
N LEU A 84 -7.28 0.93 10.28
CA LEU A 84 -6.44 -0.13 9.75
C LEU A 84 -5.06 0.41 9.35
N PHE A 85 -5.04 1.55 8.66
CA PHE A 85 -3.86 2.37 8.42
C PHE A 85 -4.15 3.81 8.80
N TYR A 86 -3.15 4.50 9.35
CA TYR A 86 -3.23 5.94 9.59
C TYR A 86 -1.85 6.59 9.65
N LEU A 87 -1.84 7.91 9.44
CA LEU A 87 -0.67 8.77 9.52
C LEU A 87 -0.86 9.73 10.71
N PRO A 88 -0.14 9.55 11.83
CA PRO A 88 -0.20 10.49 12.94
C PRO A 88 0.42 11.85 12.61
N SER A 89 1.04 11.99 11.43
CA SER A 89 1.79 13.19 11.00
C SER A 89 2.97 13.53 11.91
N THR A 90 3.54 12.51 12.56
CA THR A 90 4.72 12.57 13.42
C THR A 90 5.87 11.74 12.82
N VAL A 91 7.05 11.84 13.43
CA VAL A 91 8.28 11.22 12.90
C VAL A 91 9.01 10.38 13.94
N ASP A 92 9.89 9.50 13.47
CA ASP A 92 10.87 8.81 14.32
C ASP A 92 12.11 9.68 14.59
N LYS A 93 13.04 9.17 15.40
CA LYS A 93 14.30 9.87 15.72
C LYS A 93 15.21 10.13 14.51
N THR A 94 14.95 9.47 13.38
CA THR A 94 15.69 9.69 12.12
C THR A 94 14.99 10.66 11.17
N GLY A 95 13.79 11.12 11.53
CA GLY A 95 12.94 11.99 10.72
C GLY A 95 12.02 11.25 9.75
N ALA A 96 11.97 9.92 9.77
CA ALA A 96 11.06 9.13 8.94
C ALA A 96 9.63 9.26 9.47
N THR A 97 8.68 9.47 8.56
CA THR A 97 7.27 9.66 8.94
C THR A 97 6.66 8.36 9.42
N LEU A 98 5.92 8.40 10.52
CA LEU A 98 5.25 7.21 11.04
C LEU A 98 4.07 6.82 10.13
N LEU A 99 4.02 5.54 9.76
CA LEU A 99 2.87 4.89 9.15
C LEU A 99 2.46 3.74 10.07
N VAL A 100 1.24 3.77 10.59
CA VAL A 100 0.80 2.72 11.52
C VAL A 100 -0.18 1.78 10.84
N PHE A 101 0.05 0.47 11.02
CA PHE A 101 -0.84 -0.62 10.63
C PHE A 101 -1.40 -1.30 11.88
N ASN A 102 -2.72 -1.42 11.98
CA ASN A 102 -3.41 -2.12 13.08
C ASN A 102 -4.05 -3.42 12.57
N ALA A 103 -3.42 -4.54 12.87
CA ALA A 103 -3.83 -5.84 12.35
C ALA A 103 -5.22 -6.29 12.82
N ARG A 104 -5.67 -5.89 14.02
CA ARG A 104 -7.03 -6.20 14.55
C ARG A 104 -8.19 -5.78 13.64
N TYR A 105 -7.99 -4.81 12.76
CA TYR A 105 -9.04 -4.32 11.86
C TYR A 105 -8.98 -4.96 10.47
N TRP A 106 -7.99 -5.81 10.22
CA TRP A 106 -7.87 -6.51 8.96
C TRP A 106 -8.83 -7.70 8.91
N VAL A 107 -9.41 -7.91 7.73
CA VAL A 107 -10.30 -9.05 7.45
C VAL A 107 -9.64 -9.89 6.37
N SER A 108 -9.41 -11.17 6.67
CA SER A 108 -8.74 -12.13 5.79
C SER A 108 -9.69 -12.73 4.75
N ASP A 109 -10.31 -11.89 3.94
CA ASP A 109 -11.12 -12.28 2.79
C ASP A 109 -10.77 -11.41 1.56
N VAL A 110 -11.30 -11.77 0.38
CA VAL A 110 -11.00 -11.05 -0.87
C VAL A 110 -11.43 -9.58 -0.79
N ALA A 111 -12.56 -9.31 -0.15
CA ALA A 111 -13.07 -7.95 0.04
C ALA A 111 -12.17 -7.12 0.98
N GLY A 112 -11.70 -7.72 2.06
CA GLY A 112 -10.79 -7.14 3.05
C GLY A 112 -9.42 -6.86 2.47
N THR A 113 -8.86 -7.76 1.67
CA THR A 113 -7.62 -7.51 0.91
C THR A 113 -7.77 -6.33 -0.05
N ARG A 114 -8.87 -6.27 -0.80
CA ARG A 114 -9.13 -5.14 -1.70
C ARG A 114 -9.34 -3.82 -0.95
N ARG A 115 -10.03 -3.85 0.20
CA ARG A 115 -10.18 -2.71 1.12
C ARG A 115 -8.82 -2.22 1.60
N MET A 116 -7.98 -3.15 2.04
CA MET A 116 -6.64 -2.87 2.54
C MET A 116 -5.76 -2.23 1.47
N LEU A 117 -5.82 -2.69 0.21
CA LEU A 117 -5.11 -2.05 -0.90
C LEU A 117 -5.57 -0.64 -1.15
N LYS A 118 -6.89 -0.41 -1.24
CA LYS A 118 -7.43 0.93 -1.44
C LYS A 118 -6.93 1.91 -0.37
N LEU A 119 -6.94 1.47 0.89
CA LEU A 119 -6.44 2.25 2.01
C LEU A 119 -4.94 2.48 1.93
N LEU A 120 -4.16 1.42 1.67
CA LEU A 120 -2.70 1.51 1.61
C LEU A 120 -2.26 2.45 0.48
N THR A 121 -2.85 2.35 -0.71
CA THR A 121 -2.58 3.25 -1.84
C THR A 121 -2.89 4.70 -1.47
N TYR A 122 -4.06 4.96 -0.88
CA TYR A 122 -4.44 6.31 -0.45
C TYR A 122 -3.50 6.89 0.61
N ILE A 123 -3.21 6.11 1.65
CA ILE A 123 -2.34 6.54 2.74
C ILE A 123 -0.92 6.80 2.24
N CYS A 124 -0.37 5.94 1.38
CA CYS A 124 0.95 6.17 0.80
C CYS A 124 0.97 7.39 -0.12
N ASP A 125 -0.10 7.61 -0.90
CA ASP A 125 -0.22 8.80 -1.74
C ASP A 125 -0.21 10.08 -0.91
N LYS A 126 -0.96 10.13 0.20
CA LYS A 126 -0.98 11.27 1.12
C LYS A 126 0.31 11.44 1.90
N ALA A 127 0.94 10.35 2.31
CA ALA A 127 2.26 10.39 2.94
C ALA A 127 3.30 11.01 1.99
N ALA A 128 3.32 10.57 0.73
CA ALA A 128 4.25 11.03 -0.29
C ALA A 128 3.95 12.45 -0.83
N SER A 129 2.76 13.01 -0.57
CA SER A 129 2.50 14.43 -0.83
C SER A 129 3.35 15.35 0.06
N CYS A 130 3.80 14.87 1.22
CA CYS A 130 4.65 15.65 2.10
C CYS A 130 6.14 15.54 1.70
N GLU A 131 6.79 16.68 1.48
CA GLU A 131 8.20 16.75 1.09
C GLU A 131 9.14 16.11 2.12
N SER A 132 8.89 16.31 3.42
CA SER A 132 9.69 15.68 4.48
C SER A 132 9.61 14.17 4.42
N THR A 133 8.42 13.61 4.15
CA THR A 133 8.23 12.17 3.95
C THR A 133 8.94 11.67 2.70
N ARG A 134 8.91 12.41 1.59
CA ARG A 134 9.64 12.03 0.36
C ARG A 134 11.14 11.92 0.62
N ARG A 135 11.70 12.87 1.37
CA ARG A 135 13.13 12.91 1.71
C ARG A 135 13.51 11.82 2.71
N ASN A 136 12.78 11.72 3.81
CA ASN A 136 13.16 10.88 4.94
C ASN A 136 12.59 9.46 4.86
N GLY A 137 11.53 9.24 4.08
CA GLY A 137 10.82 7.97 3.98
C GLY A 137 9.84 7.74 5.13
N VAL A 138 9.38 6.49 5.25
CA VAL A 138 8.40 6.06 6.25
C VAL A 138 8.97 4.97 7.17
N LEU A 139 8.59 5.05 8.45
CA LEU A 139 8.73 4.00 9.44
C LEU A 139 7.37 3.29 9.57
N LEU A 140 7.29 2.03 9.17
CA LEU A 140 6.07 1.24 9.39
C LEU A 140 6.06 0.70 10.82
N ILE A 141 5.03 1.04 11.59
CA ILE A 141 4.73 0.40 12.87
C ILE A 141 3.58 -0.58 12.66
N SER A 142 3.89 -1.86 12.77
CA SER A 142 2.92 -2.95 12.62
C SER A 142 2.45 -3.42 13.99
N ASN A 143 1.28 -2.96 14.41
CA ASN A 143 0.63 -3.42 15.62
C ASN A 143 -0.15 -4.71 15.36
N LEU A 144 0.39 -5.84 15.82
CA LEU A 144 -0.20 -7.17 15.62
C LEU A 144 -1.19 -7.57 16.74
N GLN A 145 -1.56 -6.63 17.62
CA GLN A 145 -2.55 -6.89 18.67
C GLN A 145 -3.88 -7.38 18.07
N GLY A 146 -4.47 -8.40 18.69
CA GLY A 146 -5.80 -8.92 18.33
C GLY A 146 -5.81 -9.81 17.08
N LEU A 147 -4.64 -10.25 16.60
CA LEU A 147 -4.54 -11.14 15.46
C LEU A 147 -4.23 -12.58 15.91
N ASP A 148 -5.26 -13.42 15.95
CA ASP A 148 -5.18 -14.76 16.55
C ASP A 148 -4.63 -15.84 15.61
N LYS A 149 -4.71 -15.62 14.29
CA LYS A 149 -4.30 -16.60 13.28
C LYS A 149 -2.85 -16.38 12.85
N ARG A 150 -1.95 -17.25 13.34
CA ARG A 150 -0.49 -17.17 13.11
C ARG A 150 -0.10 -16.99 11.65
N TYR A 151 -0.67 -17.80 10.75
CA TYR A 151 -0.31 -17.80 9.34
C TYR A 151 -0.75 -16.51 8.64
N GLN A 152 -2.01 -16.12 8.87
CA GLN A 152 -2.59 -14.91 8.28
C GLN A 152 -1.84 -13.63 8.70
N ALA A 153 -1.34 -13.59 9.94
CA ALA A 153 -0.49 -12.52 10.46
C ALA A 153 0.78 -12.29 9.67
N VAL A 154 1.46 -13.39 9.34
CA VAL A 154 2.72 -13.33 8.63
C VAL A 154 2.47 -12.96 7.17
N GLU A 155 1.47 -13.58 6.54
CA GLU A 155 1.12 -13.32 5.15
C GLU A 155 0.74 -11.88 4.90
N VAL A 156 -0.22 -11.34 5.67
CA VAL A 156 -0.68 -9.95 5.49
C VAL A 156 0.46 -8.96 5.68
N HIS A 157 1.30 -9.20 6.68
CA HIS A 157 2.40 -8.31 7.01
C HIS A 157 3.47 -8.31 5.93
N ARG A 158 3.91 -9.49 5.47
CA ARG A 158 4.86 -9.61 4.34
C ARG A 158 4.31 -8.96 3.10
N TRP A 159 3.02 -9.12 2.85
CA TRP A 159 2.39 -8.52 1.69
C TRP A 159 2.37 -6.99 1.78
N ILE A 160 2.02 -6.42 2.93
CA ILE A 160 2.10 -4.96 3.15
C ILE A 160 3.52 -4.44 2.93
N MET A 161 4.53 -5.14 3.47
CA MET A 161 5.94 -4.79 3.27
C MET A 161 6.32 -4.79 1.80
N GLN A 162 5.96 -5.85 1.09
CA GLN A 162 6.23 -5.99 -0.33
C GLN A 162 5.56 -4.86 -1.13
N MET A 163 4.30 -4.54 -0.82
CA MET A 163 3.58 -3.43 -1.44
C MET A 163 4.31 -2.10 -1.21
N LEU A 164 4.70 -1.81 0.03
CA LEU A 164 5.43 -0.60 0.38
C LEU A 164 6.81 -0.51 -0.30
N GLU A 165 7.54 -1.62 -0.35
CA GLU A 165 8.92 -1.65 -0.82
C GLU A 165 9.03 -1.65 -2.34
N TYR A 166 8.07 -2.23 -3.08
CA TYR A 166 8.21 -2.41 -4.53
C TYR A 166 7.11 -1.78 -5.40
N TYR A 167 6.01 -1.30 -4.82
CA TYR A 167 4.87 -0.82 -5.60
C TYR A 167 4.51 0.62 -5.21
N MET A 168 4.39 0.91 -3.92
CA MET A 168 3.91 2.20 -3.44
C MET A 168 4.95 3.32 -3.63
N PRO A 169 4.51 4.58 -3.81
CA PRO A 169 5.39 5.73 -4.04
C PRO A 169 5.98 6.28 -2.74
N VAL A 170 6.46 5.40 -1.86
CA VAL A 170 7.08 5.74 -0.59
C VAL A 170 8.37 4.96 -0.43
N ARG A 171 9.34 5.57 0.26
CA ARG A 171 10.57 4.88 0.67
C ARG A 171 10.36 4.25 2.04
N LEU A 172 10.31 2.93 2.11
CA LEU A 172 10.24 2.21 3.37
C LEU A 172 11.64 2.20 4.01
N ARG A 173 11.81 2.82 5.19
CA ARG A 173 13.11 2.89 5.88
C ARG A 173 13.33 1.71 6.81
N ARG A 174 12.30 1.39 7.59
CA ARG A 174 12.33 0.35 8.62
C ARG A 174 10.91 -0.11 8.93
N VAL A 175 10.79 -1.34 9.43
CA VAL A 175 9.55 -1.85 10.02
C VAL A 175 9.77 -2.27 11.47
N LEU A 176 8.89 -1.79 12.36
CA LEU A 176 8.81 -2.20 13.75
C LEU A 176 7.52 -2.99 13.98
N VAL A 177 7.66 -4.24 14.42
CA VAL A 177 6.54 -5.12 14.74
C VAL A 177 6.31 -5.09 16.24
N VAL A 178 5.12 -4.64 16.66
CA VAL A 178 4.75 -4.49 18.08
C VAL A 178 3.53 -5.32 18.43
N ASN A 179 3.39 -5.62 19.73
CA ASN A 179 2.36 -6.53 20.22
C ASN A 179 2.33 -7.85 19.44
N ALA A 180 3.51 -8.29 19.00
CA ALA A 180 3.66 -9.52 18.25
C ALA A 180 3.27 -10.68 19.16
N PRO A 181 2.41 -11.61 18.69
CA PRO A 181 2.11 -12.81 19.45
C PRO A 181 3.39 -13.60 19.75
N TRP A 182 3.39 -14.38 20.84
CA TRP A 182 4.57 -15.14 21.28
C TRP A 182 5.22 -15.98 20.17
N TRP A 183 4.41 -16.56 19.27
CA TRP A 183 4.90 -17.39 18.17
C TRP A 183 5.75 -16.60 17.15
N ALA A 184 5.56 -15.29 17.02
CA ALA A 184 6.32 -14.44 16.11
C ALA A 184 7.80 -14.34 16.54
N GLN A 185 8.06 -14.40 17.84
CA GLN A 185 9.40 -14.42 18.43
C GLN A 185 10.09 -15.79 18.26
N VAL A 186 9.31 -16.87 18.10
CA VAL A 186 9.81 -18.25 17.98
C VAL A 186 10.15 -18.62 16.52
N LEU A 187 9.69 -17.85 15.54
CA LEU A 187 9.95 -18.08 14.13
C LEU A 187 10.58 -16.87 13.41
N PRO A 188 11.78 -16.41 13.85
CA PRO A 188 12.41 -15.21 13.31
C PRO A 188 12.74 -15.31 11.81
N SER A 189 12.94 -16.52 11.27
CA SER A 189 13.16 -16.73 9.83
C SER A 189 12.00 -16.24 8.97
N LEU A 190 10.77 -16.18 9.50
CA LEU A 190 9.64 -15.67 8.74
C LEU A 190 9.63 -14.15 8.59
N TRP A 191 10.41 -13.44 9.41
CA TRP A 191 10.48 -11.97 9.48
C TRP A 191 11.82 -11.41 9.01
N LYS A 192 12.77 -12.26 8.61
CA LYS A 192 14.06 -11.80 8.09
C LYS A 192 13.91 -11.21 6.68
N PRO A 193 14.67 -10.13 6.36
CA PRO A 193 15.01 -9.74 5.00
C PRO A 193 15.29 -10.98 4.14
N GLY A 194 14.42 -11.29 3.17
CA GLY A 194 14.55 -12.51 2.35
C GLY A 194 13.41 -13.50 2.33
N ALA A 195 12.40 -13.35 3.19
CA ALA A 195 11.30 -14.30 3.30
C ALA A 195 10.08 -13.98 2.40
N CYS A 196 10.25 -13.22 1.32
CA CYS A 196 9.18 -12.89 0.38
C CYS A 196 9.38 -13.61 -0.96
N GLU A 197 8.31 -14.16 -1.53
CA GLU A 197 8.32 -14.89 -2.80
C GLU A 197 8.75 -14.04 -4.01
N SER A 198 8.81 -12.71 -3.87
CA SER A 198 9.16 -11.77 -4.94
C SER A 198 10.51 -11.07 -4.79
N GLY A 199 11.35 -11.48 -3.82
CA GLY A 199 12.69 -10.92 -3.59
C GLY A 199 13.05 -10.75 -2.12
N LEU A 200 14.32 -10.44 -1.85
CA LEU A 200 14.76 -10.08 -0.51
C LEU A 200 14.27 -8.67 -0.17
N LEU A 201 13.35 -8.54 0.81
CA LEU A 201 13.07 -7.24 1.44
C LEU A 201 14.40 -6.66 1.90
N ALA A 202 14.81 -5.52 1.35
CA ALA A 202 16.02 -4.83 1.73
C ALA A 202 15.84 -4.08 3.07
N THR A 203 14.59 -3.77 3.41
CA THR A 203 14.22 -3.02 4.62
C THR A 203 14.50 -3.84 5.89
N GLU A 204 15.10 -3.20 6.89
CA GLU A 204 15.27 -3.77 8.24
C GLU A 204 13.91 -3.99 8.91
N ILE A 205 13.72 -5.19 9.47
CA ILE A 205 12.51 -5.58 10.22
C ILE A 205 12.95 -5.95 11.64
N ALA A 206 12.36 -5.30 12.63
CA ALA A 206 12.61 -5.58 14.04
C ALA A 206 11.30 -5.86 14.79
N ILE A 207 11.27 -6.97 15.55
CA ILE A 207 10.26 -7.16 16.59
C ILE A 207 10.66 -6.25 17.75
N CYS A 208 9.79 -5.31 18.08
CA CYS A 208 10.07 -4.23 19.00
C CYS A 208 9.16 -4.34 20.23
N ASN A 209 9.77 -4.47 21.41
CA ASN A 209 9.06 -4.45 22.70
C ASN A 209 9.00 -3.05 23.31
N ASP A 210 9.90 -2.15 22.88
CA ASP A 210 10.02 -0.79 23.39
C ASP A 210 10.20 0.21 22.24
N LEU A 211 9.08 0.79 21.79
CA LEU A 211 9.05 1.77 20.70
C LEU A 211 9.82 3.06 21.05
N LEU A 212 10.02 3.37 22.33
CA LEU A 212 10.67 4.61 22.77
C LEU A 212 12.16 4.64 22.43
N GLN A 213 12.75 3.50 22.08
CA GLN A 213 14.11 3.42 21.54
C GLN A 213 14.19 4.09 20.17
N TYR A 214 13.13 4.01 19.37
CA TYR A 214 13.09 4.45 17.98
C TYR A 214 12.32 5.76 17.76
N VAL A 215 11.28 6.00 18.56
CA VAL A 215 10.37 7.14 18.43
C VAL A 215 10.25 7.85 19.78
N ASP A 216 10.36 9.17 19.80
CA ASP A 216 10.18 9.91 21.05
C ASP A 216 8.74 9.83 21.56
N SER A 217 8.57 9.83 22.89
CA SER A 217 7.24 9.73 23.50
C SER A 217 6.30 10.87 23.09
N SER A 218 6.85 12.05 22.75
CA SER A 218 6.11 13.21 22.22
C SER A 218 5.65 13.06 20.76
N GLU A 219 6.20 12.09 20.02
CA GLU A 219 5.88 11.82 18.61
C GLU A 219 5.07 10.54 18.43
N LEU A 220 5.04 9.68 19.46
CA LEU A 220 4.35 8.40 19.42
C LEU A 220 2.88 8.53 19.89
N PRO A 221 1.92 7.88 19.19
CA PRO A 221 0.52 7.83 19.63
C PRO A 221 0.34 7.16 21.00
N ARG A 222 -0.65 7.60 21.78
CA ARG A 222 -0.94 7.06 23.12
C ARG A 222 -1.23 5.57 23.13
N GLU A 223 -1.95 5.09 22.12
CA GLU A 223 -2.27 3.66 21.96
C GLU A 223 -1.04 2.78 21.72
N LEU A 224 0.10 3.39 21.38
CA LEU A 224 1.40 2.74 21.21
C LEU A 224 2.37 3.07 22.36
N GLY A 225 1.92 3.74 23.43
CA GLY A 225 2.72 4.05 24.61
C GLY A 225 3.36 5.45 24.64
N GLY A 226 3.00 6.34 23.70
CA GLY A 226 3.45 7.73 23.70
C GLY A 226 2.46 8.71 24.33
N THR A 227 2.53 9.98 23.93
CA THR A 227 1.72 11.08 24.47
C THR A 227 0.83 11.75 23.42
N VAL A 228 1.09 11.51 22.12
CA VAL A 228 0.34 12.11 21.00
C VAL A 228 -1.11 11.66 21.02
N HIS A 229 -2.00 12.65 21.02
CA HIS A 229 -3.43 12.42 20.93
C HIS A 229 -3.86 12.50 19.46
N PHE A 230 -3.64 11.41 18.72
CA PHE A 230 -4.01 11.36 17.31
C PHE A 230 -5.52 11.26 17.14
N LYS A 231 -6.11 12.29 16.53
CA LYS A 231 -7.55 12.38 16.29
C LYS A 231 -7.87 11.96 14.86
N HIS A 232 -7.97 10.65 14.66
CA HIS A 232 -8.18 10.02 13.35
C HIS A 232 -9.33 10.64 12.53
N LYS A 233 -10.47 10.92 13.16
CA LYS A 233 -11.62 11.54 12.48
C LYS A 233 -11.36 12.97 12.00
N GLU A 234 -10.65 13.77 12.80
CA GLU A 234 -10.28 15.14 12.42
C GLU A 234 -9.28 15.10 11.25
N TRP A 235 -8.31 14.17 11.28
CA TRP A 235 -7.40 13.95 10.16
C TRP A 235 -8.15 13.59 8.87
N ILE A 236 -9.12 12.67 8.90
CA ILE A 236 -9.94 12.34 7.73
C ILE A 236 -10.68 13.58 7.21
N ALA A 237 -11.33 14.35 8.10
CA ALA A 237 -12.07 15.55 7.71
C ALA A 237 -11.16 16.61 7.05
N ASP A 238 -9.95 16.78 7.58
CA ASP A 238 -8.95 17.68 6.99
C ASP A 238 -8.47 17.17 5.62
N GLN A 239 -8.26 15.85 5.46
CA GLN A 239 -7.93 15.29 4.14
C GLN A 239 -9.04 15.53 3.13
N MET A 240 -10.31 15.28 3.49
CA MET A 240 -11.43 15.51 2.56
C MET A 240 -11.54 16.97 2.15
N ARG A 241 -11.33 17.91 3.08
CA ARG A 241 -11.32 19.35 2.78
C ARG A 241 -10.21 19.73 1.79
N MET A 242 -9.03 19.11 1.91
CA MET A 242 -7.91 19.35 0.99
C MET A 242 -8.23 18.84 -0.43
N GLU A 243 -8.88 17.67 -0.55
CA GLU A 243 -9.26 17.10 -1.86
C GLU A 243 -10.30 17.96 -2.59
N GLU A 244 -11.27 18.50 -1.85
CA GLU A 244 -12.28 19.43 -2.40
C GLU A 244 -11.62 20.71 -2.92
N PHE A 245 -10.62 21.23 -2.19
CA PHE A 245 -9.87 22.42 -2.59
C PHE A 245 -9.02 22.16 -3.84
N GLU A 246 -8.28 21.05 -3.89
CA GLU A 246 -7.51 20.65 -5.09
C GLU A 246 -8.42 20.46 -6.32
N SER A 247 -9.62 19.93 -6.12
CA SER A 247 -10.62 19.77 -7.19
C SER A 247 -11.17 21.11 -7.67
N ALA A 248 -11.39 22.07 -6.76
CA ALA A 248 -11.88 23.40 -7.08
C ALA A 248 -10.84 24.24 -7.83
N ASP A 249 -9.56 24.20 -7.42
CA ASP A 249 -8.48 24.91 -8.09
C ASP A 249 -8.30 24.45 -9.55
N MET A 250 -8.47 23.14 -9.84
CA MET A 250 -8.44 22.63 -11.22
C MET A 250 -9.61 23.14 -12.09
N LEU A 251 -10.75 23.52 -11.50
CA LEU A 251 -11.89 24.06 -12.24
C LEU A 251 -11.72 25.56 -12.55
N VAL A 252 -10.84 26.26 -11.85
CA VAL A 252 -10.57 27.69 -12.07
C VAL A 252 -9.54 27.93 -13.18
N GLU A 253 -8.75 26.93 -13.58
CA GLU A 253 -7.77 27.04 -14.68
C GLU A 253 -8.37 26.98 -16.11
N VAL A 254 -9.70 27.09 -16.27
CA VAL A 254 -10.35 27.14 -17.59
C VAL A 254 -10.94 28.54 -17.87
N ASP A 255 -10.16 29.30 -18.65
CA ASP A 255 -10.53 30.32 -19.64
C ASP A 255 -10.96 31.75 -19.21
N LEU A 256 -10.03 32.70 -19.43
CA LEU A 256 -10.31 34.06 -19.91
C LEU A 256 -9.34 34.37 -21.07
N ALA A 257 -9.36 33.57 -22.14
CA ALA A 257 -8.94 34.06 -23.45
C ALA A 257 -10.18 34.68 -24.13
N ASP A 258 -10.14 36.00 -24.36
CA ASP A 258 -11.18 36.74 -25.06
C ASP A 258 -11.48 36.14 -26.46
N PRO A 259 -12.75 36.17 -26.92
CA PRO A 259 -13.13 35.61 -28.21
C PRO A 259 -12.55 36.43 -29.37
N GLU A 260 -11.87 35.72 -30.26
CA GLU A 260 -11.31 36.20 -31.53
C GLU A 260 -12.44 36.62 -32.51
N PRO A 261 -12.24 37.65 -33.36
CA PRO A 261 -13.19 37.95 -34.44
C PRO A 261 -12.92 37.10 -35.69
N GLU A 262 -13.99 36.50 -36.23
CA GLU A 262 -13.98 35.70 -37.47
C GLU A 262 -13.50 36.47 -38.71
N PRO A 263 -13.07 35.71 -39.75
CA PRO A 263 -13.66 35.96 -41.06
C PRO A 263 -14.09 34.69 -41.84
N THR A 264 -15.36 34.74 -42.24
CA THR A 264 -16.00 34.34 -43.51
C THR A 264 -15.34 33.35 -44.50
N VAL A 265 -16.04 32.22 -44.69
CA VAL A 265 -16.57 31.57 -45.93
C VAL A 265 -15.62 31.32 -47.13
N ASP A 266 -15.40 30.04 -47.52
CA ASP A 266 -15.89 29.45 -48.79
C ASP A 266 -15.51 27.96 -49.00
N ASP A 267 -16.58 27.15 -49.08
CA ASP A 267 -16.97 26.10 -50.03
C ASP A 267 -16.09 24.87 -50.45
N ARG A 268 -16.85 23.75 -50.55
CA ARG A 268 -16.75 22.61 -51.50
C ARG A 268 -16.06 21.28 -51.12
N SER A 269 -16.93 20.35 -50.71
CA SER A 269 -17.12 18.95 -51.18
C SER A 269 -15.91 17.99 -51.33
N THR A 270 -16.04 16.76 -50.78
CA THR A 270 -16.40 15.51 -51.52
C THR A 270 -15.84 14.23 -50.83
N THR A 271 -16.70 13.21 -50.73
CA THR A 271 -16.43 11.74 -50.71
C THR A 271 -15.76 11.02 -49.53
N THR A 272 -16.58 10.18 -48.88
CA THR A 272 -16.27 8.83 -48.36
C THR A 272 -15.95 7.85 -49.51
N PRO A 273 -15.18 6.76 -49.30
CA PRO A 273 -15.85 5.48 -48.96
C PRO A 273 -15.08 4.49 -48.03
N SER A 274 -15.88 3.77 -47.25
CA SER A 274 -15.88 2.36 -46.77
C SER A 274 -14.66 1.40 -46.81
N ASN A 275 -14.74 0.45 -45.85
CA ASN A 275 -14.30 -0.97 -45.84
C ASN A 275 -12.81 -1.26 -45.49
N GLU A 276 -12.40 -2.34 -44.79
CA GLU A 276 -13.04 -3.57 -44.26
C GLU A 276 -12.03 -4.31 -43.32
N ASN A 277 -12.55 -5.14 -42.40
CA ASN A 277 -12.04 -6.44 -41.91
C ASN A 277 -10.75 -6.61 -41.03
N SER A 278 -10.98 -6.91 -39.73
CA SER A 278 -10.67 -8.18 -38.98
C SER A 278 -9.21 -8.68 -38.84
N PRO A 279 -8.84 -9.64 -37.93
CA PRO A 279 -9.31 -9.99 -36.57
C PRO A 279 -8.14 -9.98 -35.55
N VAL A 280 -8.41 -9.93 -34.24
CA VAL A 280 -7.40 -10.34 -33.24
C VAL A 280 -7.99 -11.39 -32.29
N MET A 281 -7.53 -12.62 -32.49
CA MET A 281 -7.72 -13.77 -31.61
C MET A 281 -7.13 -13.51 -30.22
N SER A 282 -7.96 -13.82 -29.22
CA SER A 282 -7.65 -14.64 -28.03
C SER A 282 -6.18 -14.71 -27.56
N LEU A 283 -5.89 -14.01 -26.46
CA LEU A 283 -4.80 -14.34 -25.55
C LEU A 283 -5.33 -14.61 -24.12
N ARG A 284 -6.42 -15.40 -24.04
CA ARG A 284 -7.12 -15.72 -22.77
C ARG A 284 -6.71 -17.05 -22.13
N SER A 285 -5.59 -17.65 -22.51
CA SER A 285 -5.30 -19.06 -22.16
C SER A 285 -3.95 -19.36 -21.50
N LYS A 286 -3.25 -18.41 -20.86
CA LYS A 286 -1.95 -18.75 -20.22
C LYS A 286 -1.54 -18.02 -18.93
N ILE A 287 -2.48 -17.54 -18.12
CA ILE A 287 -2.22 -17.14 -16.71
C ILE A 287 -3.33 -17.68 -15.80
N SER A 288 -3.70 -18.94 -16.00
CA SER A 288 -4.68 -19.65 -15.14
C SER A 288 -4.01 -20.69 -14.22
N SER A 289 -2.69 -20.62 -14.02
CA SER A 289 -1.95 -21.62 -13.24
C SER A 289 -1.09 -21.07 -12.10
N MET A 290 -1.31 -19.83 -11.64
CA MET A 290 -0.50 -19.25 -10.54
C MET A 290 -1.29 -18.53 -9.43
N LEU A 291 -2.60 -18.76 -9.30
CA LEU A 291 -3.34 -18.30 -8.11
C LEU A 291 -4.22 -19.43 -7.52
N LEU A 292 -3.87 -19.77 -6.28
CA LEU A 292 -4.71 -20.33 -5.21
C LEU A 292 -5.60 -21.52 -5.58
N ARG A 293 -5.04 -22.73 -5.47
CA ARG A 293 -5.82 -23.95 -5.23
C ARG A 293 -6.38 -23.89 -3.81
N SER A 294 -7.58 -23.35 -3.64
CA SER A 294 -8.35 -23.49 -2.40
C SER A 294 -8.87 -24.93 -2.31
N PRO A 295 -8.70 -25.64 -1.18
CA PRO A 295 -9.43 -26.88 -0.97
C PRO A 295 -10.90 -26.58 -0.68
N ALA A 296 -11.78 -27.33 -1.34
CA ALA A 296 -13.21 -27.30 -1.11
C ALA A 296 -13.55 -27.63 0.34
N SER A 297 -14.52 -26.93 0.92
CA SER A 297 -15.30 -27.43 2.06
C SER A 297 -16.72 -26.91 1.95
N THR A 298 -17.64 -27.87 1.94
CA THR A 298 -19.10 -27.75 2.01
C THR A 298 -19.54 -26.98 3.27
N PRO A 299 -20.67 -26.24 3.21
CA PRO A 299 -21.12 -25.42 4.34
C PRO A 299 -21.98 -26.22 5.34
N PRO A 300 -21.86 -25.98 6.65
CA PRO A 300 -22.91 -26.29 7.61
C PRO A 300 -23.75 -25.02 7.94
N PRO A 301 -24.96 -25.19 8.50
CA PRO A 301 -26.00 -24.16 8.47
C PRO A 301 -25.81 -23.05 9.53
N GLU A 302 -26.36 -21.88 9.24
CA GLU A 302 -26.54 -20.77 10.20
C GLU A 302 -27.36 -21.21 11.43
N PRO A 303 -27.15 -20.54 12.58
CA PRO A 303 -28.22 -19.63 12.99
C PRO A 303 -27.77 -18.33 13.73
N SER A 304 -28.54 -17.28 13.44
CA SER A 304 -29.11 -16.22 14.30
C SER A 304 -28.27 -15.48 15.35
N ASP A 305 -28.24 -14.15 15.16
CA ASP A 305 -28.28 -13.06 16.15
C ASP A 305 -28.14 -13.39 17.64
N GLY A 306 -27.15 -12.75 18.27
CA GLY A 306 -27.06 -12.70 19.73
C GLY A 306 -25.76 -12.11 20.23
N TYR A 307 -25.73 -10.80 20.47
CA TYR A 307 -24.79 -10.17 21.39
C TYR A 307 -24.80 -10.92 22.72
N PHE A 308 -23.67 -11.50 23.16
CA PHE A 308 -23.48 -11.80 24.58
C PHE A 308 -22.03 -11.71 25.07
N THR A 309 -21.97 -11.21 26.30
CA THR A 309 -20.89 -10.83 27.20
C THR A 309 -19.92 -11.94 27.62
N PRO A 310 -18.73 -11.62 28.18
CA PRO A 310 -17.78 -12.62 28.63
C PRO A 310 -18.24 -13.27 29.95
N ARG A 311 -18.19 -14.61 30.01
CA ARG A 311 -18.29 -15.37 31.27
C ARG A 311 -17.13 -16.36 31.40
N SER A 312 -16.86 -16.64 32.67
CA SER A 312 -15.62 -17.08 33.30
C SER A 312 -15.19 -18.53 33.07
N ASN A 313 -13.90 -18.75 33.27
CA ASN A 313 -13.21 -20.03 33.45
C ASN A 313 -13.92 -20.99 34.42
N SER A 314 -14.21 -22.19 33.93
CA SER A 314 -13.91 -23.47 34.60
C SER A 314 -14.19 -24.64 33.65
N ASP A 315 -13.34 -25.66 33.73
CA ASP A 315 -13.54 -27.03 33.24
C ASP A 315 -13.28 -27.34 31.76
N ILE A 316 -12.05 -27.75 31.44
CA ILE A 316 -11.84 -28.85 30.48
C ILE A 316 -10.86 -29.87 31.06
N ARG A 317 -11.40 -31.07 31.29
CA ARG A 317 -10.72 -32.31 31.66
C ARG A 317 -9.79 -32.77 30.53
N LEU A 318 -8.63 -33.26 30.94
CA LEU A 318 -7.64 -33.95 30.11
C LEU A 318 -8.21 -35.25 29.53
N LEU A 319 -8.07 -35.45 28.21
CA LEU A 319 -8.20 -36.76 27.57
C LEU A 319 -6.80 -37.34 27.33
N PRO A 320 -6.54 -38.62 27.67
CA PRO A 320 -5.23 -39.25 27.47
C PRO A 320 -5.13 -39.90 26.07
N GLY A 321 -3.95 -39.83 25.44
CA GLY A 321 -3.61 -40.71 24.32
C GLY A 321 -3.25 -40.04 22.99
N ALA A 322 -2.25 -39.15 22.98
CA ALA A 322 -1.55 -38.80 21.74
C ALA A 322 -0.04 -38.91 21.96
N GLU A 323 0.59 -39.89 21.30
CA GLU A 323 2.04 -40.06 21.29
C GLU A 323 2.74 -38.95 20.48
N PRO A 324 4.02 -38.63 20.77
CA PRO A 324 4.73 -37.53 20.11
C PRO A 324 5.29 -37.97 18.75
N LEU A 325 4.99 -37.22 17.69
CA LEU A 325 5.66 -37.35 16.40
C LEU A 325 7.11 -36.85 16.50
N GLU A 326 8.05 -37.79 16.62
CA GLU A 326 9.47 -37.59 16.39
C GLU A 326 9.79 -37.36 14.90
N LYS A 327 10.60 -36.33 14.66
CA LYS A 327 11.70 -36.24 13.67
C LYS A 327 11.36 -36.52 12.18
N LEU A 328 11.18 -35.43 11.41
CA LEU A 328 11.46 -35.43 9.97
C LEU A 328 12.85 -34.83 9.70
N PRO A 329 13.70 -35.45 8.86
CA PRO A 329 15.05 -34.98 8.58
C PRO A 329 15.06 -33.83 7.54
N PRO A 330 16.13 -33.00 7.50
CA PRO A 330 16.24 -31.90 6.56
C PRO A 330 16.60 -32.41 5.16
N TYR A 331 15.88 -31.93 4.15
CA TYR A 331 16.21 -32.12 2.74
C TYR A 331 17.48 -31.33 2.39
N SER A 332 18.57 -32.04 2.15
CA SER A 332 19.76 -31.53 1.46
C SER A 332 20.21 -32.58 0.44
N LYS A 333 20.59 -32.10 -0.75
CA LYS A 333 21.15 -32.83 -1.90
C LYS A 333 20.12 -33.41 -2.87
N LEU A 334 20.00 -32.75 -4.02
CA LEU A 334 19.79 -33.44 -5.28
C LEU A 334 21.04 -33.18 -6.10
N ASP A 335 21.79 -34.27 -6.26
CA ASP A 335 23.06 -34.35 -6.94
C ASP A 335 22.90 -34.08 -8.43
N ASN A 336 23.80 -33.24 -8.91
CA ASN A 336 24.40 -33.32 -10.22
C ASN A 336 25.02 -34.71 -10.38
N GLU A 337 24.63 -35.50 -11.38
CA GLU A 337 25.56 -36.15 -12.30
C GLU A 337 24.87 -37.06 -13.34
N LYS A 338 25.25 -36.80 -14.60
CA LYS A 338 25.57 -37.76 -15.67
C LYS A 338 24.42 -38.50 -16.37
N SER A 339 24.22 -38.10 -17.61
CA SER A 339 24.12 -39.04 -18.73
C SER A 339 24.93 -38.50 -19.92
N ASN A 340 26.00 -39.23 -20.24
CA ASN A 340 26.65 -39.34 -21.54
C ASN A 340 27.30 -40.73 -21.53
N PRO A 341 27.53 -41.43 -22.65
CA PRO A 341 27.59 -40.95 -24.03
C PRO A 341 26.33 -41.17 -24.88
#